data_AF-A0A382G7G9-F1
#
_entry.id   AF-A0A382G7G9-F1
#
_cell.length_a   1.000
_cell.length_b   1.000
_cell.length_c   1.000
_cell.angle_alpha   90.00
_cell.angle_beta   90.00
_cell.angle_gamma   90.00
#
_symmetry.space_group_name_H-M   'P 1'
#
loop_
_entity.id
_entity.type
_entity.pdbx_description
1 polymer ?
#
loop_
_entity_poly.entity_id
_entity_poly.type
_entity_poly.pdbx_seq_one_letter_code
_entity_poly.pdbx_strand_id
1 'polypeptide(L)'
;LLSIAIVAFPIIFIMLQWLRQGLDSEFIFNEMINIARTSMTGSISAFSQWYHHYNGFGFDWGQNTFAGPFELLGFGERVQGFYLDFSHVGETHINIYTAFRGLLQDFGFIGSIFFLLMFGFISAIVFYFVQKGWVALVPVLALLNGWVLFSPFISLFVNNSIIGGYILFYIFSFYPFASVQKFQLDIV
;
A
#
# COMPACT_ATOMS: atom_id res chain seq x y z
N LEU A 1 -1.54 -0.82 -29.34
CA LEU A 1 -1.61 -0.16 -28.03
C LEU A 1 -1.00 -1.03 -26.91
N LEU A 2 -1.51 -2.23 -26.68
CA LEU A 2 -0.98 -3.15 -25.65
C LEU A 2 0.52 -3.48 -25.84
N SER A 3 0.95 -3.78 -27.07
CA SER A 3 2.36 -4.10 -27.37
C SER A 3 3.32 -2.93 -27.14
N ILE A 4 2.84 -1.69 -27.33
CA ILE A 4 3.62 -0.48 -27.07
C ILE A 4 3.78 -0.28 -25.56
N ALA A 5 2.70 -0.51 -24.78
CA ALA A 5 2.74 -0.41 -23.32
C ALA A 5 3.70 -1.42 -22.68
N ILE A 6 3.72 -2.67 -23.19
CA ILE A 6 4.61 -3.73 -22.69
C ILE A 6 6.09 -3.37 -22.86
N VAL A 7 6.44 -2.65 -23.94
CA VAL A 7 7.82 -2.21 -24.19
C VAL A 7 8.14 -0.88 -23.49
N ALA A 8 7.20 0.07 -23.48
CA ALA A 8 7.40 1.38 -22.88
C ALA A 8 7.55 1.31 -21.36
N PHE A 9 6.79 0.43 -20.69
CA PHE A 9 6.80 0.30 -19.23
C PHE A 9 8.19 0.01 -18.63
N PRO A 10 8.93 -1.04 -19.07
CA PRO A 10 10.26 -1.31 -18.54
C PRO A 10 11.28 -0.21 -18.88
N ILE A 11 11.16 0.43 -20.04
CA ILE A 11 12.04 1.54 -20.42
C ILE A 11 11.84 2.73 -19.49
N ILE A 12 10.58 3.14 -19.29
CA ILE A 12 10.22 4.23 -18.37
C ILE A 12 10.67 3.88 -16.95
N PHE A 13 10.45 2.64 -16.51
CA PHE A 13 10.89 2.18 -15.19
C PHE A 13 12.40 2.33 -15.02
N ILE A 14 13.20 1.83 -15.96
CA ILE A 14 14.67 1.93 -15.93
C ILE A 14 15.13 3.38 -15.86
N MET A 15 14.54 4.25 -16.69
CA MET A 15 14.88 5.68 -16.71
C MET A 15 14.58 6.35 -15.37
N LEU A 16 13.43 6.03 -14.76
CA LEU A 16 13.08 6.54 -13.43
C LEU A 16 14.00 6.00 -12.33
N GLN A 17 14.43 4.74 -12.42
CA GLN A 17 15.38 4.18 -11.45
C GLN A 17 16.75 4.87 -11.54
N TRP A 18 17.24 5.11 -12.75
CA TRP A 18 18.49 5.84 -12.96
C TRP A 18 18.39 7.28 -12.44
N LEU A 19 17.31 8.00 -12.77
CA LEU A 19 17.06 9.35 -12.23
C LEU A 19 17.01 9.35 -10.70
N ARG A 20 16.48 8.29 -10.08
CA ARG A 20 16.41 8.14 -8.62
C ARG A 20 17.79 7.96 -7.97
N GLN A 21 18.76 7.37 -8.68
CA GLN A 21 20.13 7.19 -8.18
C GLN A 21 20.96 8.49 -8.22
N GLY A 22 20.43 9.55 -8.86
CA GLY A 22 21.11 10.82 -9.04
C GLY A 22 21.77 10.91 -10.41
N LEU A 23 21.71 12.08 -11.04
CA LEU A 23 22.21 12.31 -12.40
C LEU A 23 23.72 12.10 -12.56
N ASP A 24 24.46 12.10 -11.44
CA ASP A 24 25.91 11.86 -11.41
C ASP A 24 26.27 10.36 -11.41
N SER A 25 25.28 9.46 -11.32
CA SER A 25 25.51 8.02 -11.39
C SER A 25 25.73 7.55 -12.83
N GLU A 26 26.78 6.77 -13.07
CA GLU A 26 27.01 6.14 -14.37
C GLU A 26 25.82 5.23 -14.74
N PHE A 27 25.30 5.39 -15.96
CA PHE A 27 24.25 4.52 -16.46
C PHE A 27 24.83 3.14 -16.81
N ILE A 28 24.70 2.17 -15.90
CA ILE A 28 25.14 0.79 -16.12
C ILE A 28 23.95 -0.06 -16.59
N PHE A 29 23.87 -0.30 -17.90
CA PHE A 29 22.73 -0.99 -18.53
C PHE A 29 22.39 -2.35 -17.89
N ASN A 30 23.41 -3.18 -17.61
CA ASN A 30 23.21 -4.50 -17.01
C ASN A 30 22.61 -4.41 -15.60
N GLU A 31 23.06 -3.43 -14.80
CA GLU A 31 22.53 -3.20 -13.46
C GLU A 31 21.07 -2.74 -13.53
N MET A 32 20.75 -1.81 -14.44
CA MET A 32 19.37 -1.33 -14.62
C MET A 32 18.41 -2.45 -15.03
N ILE A 33 18.84 -3.35 -15.92
CA ILE A 33 18.06 -4.52 -16.32
C ILE A 33 17.86 -5.48 -15.13
N ASN A 34 18.89 -5.69 -14.32
CA ASN A 34 18.81 -6.53 -13.12
C ASN A 34 17.89 -5.91 -12.06
N ILE A 35 17.93 -4.59 -11.85
CA ILE A 35 17.01 -3.86 -10.98
C ILE A 35 15.57 -3.98 -11.48
N ALA A 36 15.34 -3.83 -12.79
CA ALA A 36 14.02 -3.97 -13.39
C ALA A 36 13.46 -5.38 -13.21
N ARG A 37 14.25 -6.42 -13.51
CA ARG A 37 13.87 -7.82 -13.30
C ARG A 37 13.50 -8.08 -11.84
N THR A 38 14.39 -7.71 -10.92
CA THR A 38 14.19 -8.00 -9.50
C THR A 38 13.05 -7.19 -8.90
N SER A 39 12.85 -5.95 -9.33
CA SER A 39 11.74 -5.11 -8.85
C SER A 39 10.38 -5.58 -9.37
N MET A 40 10.31 -6.11 -10.60
CA MET A 40 9.06 -6.56 -11.21
C MET A 40 8.64 -7.96 -10.78
N THR A 41 9.60 -8.88 -10.59
CA THR A 41 9.29 -10.30 -10.31
C THR A 41 9.88 -10.81 -8.99
N GLY A 42 10.86 -10.11 -8.44
CA GLY A 42 11.57 -10.55 -7.23
C GLY A 42 10.80 -10.34 -5.94
N SER A 43 9.82 -9.43 -5.90
CA SER A 43 9.06 -9.09 -4.68
C SER A 43 8.35 -10.30 -4.05
N ILE A 44 7.74 -11.17 -4.86
CA ILE A 44 7.07 -12.39 -4.40
C ILE A 44 8.10 -13.39 -3.87
N SER A 45 9.21 -13.57 -4.58
CA SER A 45 10.30 -14.47 -4.16
C SER A 45 10.95 -14.01 -2.86
N ALA A 46 11.20 -12.70 -2.71
CA ALA A 46 11.70 -12.12 -1.48
C ALA A 46 10.71 -12.32 -0.33
N PHE A 47 9.43 -12.01 -0.53
CA PHE A 47 8.40 -12.23 0.48
C PHE A 47 8.36 -13.69 0.94
N SER A 48 8.41 -14.65 0.00
CA SER A 48 8.43 -16.08 0.32
C SER A 48 9.66 -16.47 1.15
N GLN A 49 10.85 -16.05 0.73
CA GLN A 49 12.08 -16.31 1.49
C GLN A 49 12.03 -15.72 2.90
N TRP A 50 11.58 -14.47 3.04
CA TRP A 50 11.41 -13.84 4.35
C TRP A 50 10.39 -14.57 5.21
N TYR A 51 9.23 -14.94 4.64
CA TYR A 51 8.19 -15.66 5.35
C TYR A 51 8.66 -17.03 5.84
N HIS A 52 9.50 -17.73 5.07
CA HIS A 52 10.10 -18.99 5.50
C HIS A 52 10.98 -18.88 6.75
N HIS A 53 11.61 -17.72 6.97
CA HIS A 53 12.41 -17.44 8.17
C HIS A 53 11.61 -16.73 9.26
N TYR A 54 10.39 -16.28 8.96
CA TYR A 54 9.51 -15.63 9.91
C TYR A 54 8.95 -16.64 10.90
N ASN A 55 9.16 -16.40 12.19
CA ASN A 55 8.84 -17.34 13.27
C ASN A 55 7.34 -17.35 13.67
N GLY A 56 6.48 -16.59 12.98
CA GLY A 56 5.04 -16.57 13.24
C GLY A 56 4.59 -15.74 14.44
N PHE A 57 5.53 -15.20 15.23
CA PHE A 57 5.25 -14.39 16.40
C PHE A 57 5.53 -12.92 16.09
N GLY A 58 4.48 -12.17 15.78
CA GLY A 58 4.52 -10.72 15.61
C GLY A 58 3.50 -10.08 16.54
N PHE A 59 3.95 -9.17 17.39
CA PHE A 59 3.12 -8.41 18.33
C PHE A 59 3.59 -6.96 18.39
N ASP A 60 3.81 -6.35 17.24
CA ASP A 60 4.12 -4.92 17.14
C ASP A 60 2.85 -4.05 17.22
N TRP A 61 1.69 -4.66 17.46
CA TRP A 61 0.41 -4.01 17.82
C TRP A 61 -0.05 -2.93 16.84
N GLY A 62 0.22 -3.10 15.55
CA GLY A 62 -0.26 -2.21 14.49
C GLY A 62 0.72 -1.12 14.08
N GLN A 63 1.91 -1.06 14.70
CA GLN A 63 2.93 -0.07 14.38
C GLN A 63 3.40 -0.16 12.92
N ASN A 64 3.46 -1.36 12.35
CA ASN A 64 3.90 -1.53 10.96
C ASN A 64 2.75 -1.26 9.96
N THR A 65 1.54 -1.69 10.28
CA THR A 65 0.34 -1.59 9.43
C THR A 65 -0.18 -0.16 9.37
N PHE A 66 -0.13 0.56 10.50
CA PHE A 66 -0.63 1.92 10.71
C PHE A 66 0.48 2.89 11.10
N ALA A 67 1.65 2.75 10.48
CA ALA A 67 2.81 3.56 10.84
C ALA A 67 2.57 5.08 10.75
N GLY A 68 1.83 5.54 9.75
CA GLY A 68 1.49 6.96 9.62
C GLY A 68 0.67 7.48 10.81
N PRO A 69 -0.51 6.89 11.12
CA PRO A 69 -1.28 7.25 12.29
C PRO A 69 -0.49 7.16 13.60
N PHE A 70 0.34 6.13 13.78
CA PHE A 70 1.18 5.97 14.97
C PHE A 70 2.23 7.07 15.09
N GLU A 71 2.86 7.45 13.99
CA GLU A 71 3.79 8.59 13.92
C GLU A 71 3.09 9.90 14.29
N LEU A 72 1.91 10.18 13.72
CA LEU A 72 1.12 11.38 14.04
C LEU A 72 0.72 11.46 15.52
N LEU A 73 0.53 10.31 16.16
CA LEU A 73 0.22 10.20 17.59
C LEU A 73 1.47 10.21 18.48
N GLY A 74 2.68 10.22 17.90
CA GLY A 74 3.95 10.24 18.63
C GLY A 74 4.43 8.88 19.15
N PHE A 75 3.88 7.77 18.64
CA PHE A 75 4.22 6.41 19.06
C PHE A 75 5.35 5.74 18.26
N GLY A 76 5.99 6.43 17.30
CA GLY A 76 7.11 5.89 16.54
C GLY A 76 7.90 6.93 15.77
N GLU A 77 9.20 6.67 15.59
CA GLU A 77 10.09 7.45 14.73
C GLU A 77 10.20 6.80 13.34
N ARG A 78 10.00 7.60 12.29
CA ARG A 78 10.07 7.11 10.92
C ARG A 78 11.52 6.96 10.47
N VAL A 79 11.92 5.75 10.10
CA VAL A 79 13.18 5.53 9.39
C VAL A 79 12.92 5.46 7.88
N GLN A 80 13.68 6.22 7.11
CA GLN A 80 13.59 6.21 5.65
C GLN A 80 13.94 4.80 5.13
N GLY A 81 13.03 4.21 4.36
CA GLY A 81 13.14 2.81 3.91
C GLY A 81 12.20 1.83 4.63
N PHE A 82 11.44 2.27 5.65
CA PHE A 82 10.42 1.51 6.41
C PHE A 82 10.89 0.14 6.96
N TYR A 83 11.14 -0.83 6.09
CA TYR A 83 11.84 -2.06 6.40
C TYR A 83 13.32 -1.94 6.02
N LEU A 84 14.21 -1.91 7.00
CA LEU A 84 15.65 -1.86 6.77
C LEU A 84 16.27 -3.21 6.40
N ASP A 85 15.54 -4.30 6.63
CA ASP A 85 16.00 -5.63 6.27
C ASP A 85 15.82 -5.88 4.78
N PHE A 86 16.91 -6.32 4.15
CA PHE A 86 16.92 -6.70 2.75
C PHE A 86 16.88 -8.22 2.61
N SER A 87 16.12 -8.70 1.64
CA SER A 87 16.16 -10.10 1.21
C SER A 87 16.97 -10.24 -0.07
N HIS A 88 17.75 -11.31 -0.16
CA HIS A 88 18.55 -11.62 -1.33
C HIS A 88 17.68 -12.23 -2.43
N VAL A 89 17.68 -11.61 -3.60
CA VAL A 89 17.05 -12.18 -4.81
C VAL A 89 18.06 -12.10 -5.95
N GLY A 90 18.63 -13.26 -6.31
CA GLY A 90 19.76 -13.33 -7.23
C GLY A 90 20.99 -12.62 -6.67
N GLU A 91 21.59 -11.73 -7.46
CA GLU A 91 22.75 -10.90 -7.08
C GLU A 91 22.36 -9.57 -6.41
N THR A 92 21.06 -9.35 -6.17
CA THR A 92 20.56 -8.06 -5.68
C THR A 92 19.82 -8.20 -4.35
N HIS A 93 19.68 -7.07 -3.67
CA HIS A 93 18.96 -6.95 -2.41
C HIS A 93 17.67 -6.17 -2.65
N ILE A 94 16.55 -6.69 -2.18
CA ILE A 94 15.28 -5.96 -2.21
C ILE A 94 14.60 -5.98 -0.86
N ASN A 95 14.02 -4.84 -0.50
CA ASN A 95 13.14 -4.72 0.66
C ASN A 95 11.78 -5.30 0.30
N ILE A 96 11.15 -5.92 1.28
CA ILE A 96 9.82 -6.49 1.11
C ILE A 96 8.81 -5.47 1.60
N TYR A 97 8.34 -4.64 0.68
CA TYR A 97 7.20 -3.79 0.93
C TYR A 97 5.95 -4.57 0.49
N THR A 98 5.15 -4.99 1.47
CA THR A 98 3.78 -5.46 1.29
C THR A 98 2.98 -5.06 2.52
N ALA A 99 1.67 -4.87 2.40
CA ALA A 99 0.81 -4.71 3.57
C ALA A 99 0.79 -5.99 4.43
N PHE A 100 0.95 -7.15 3.79
CA PHE A 100 0.93 -8.46 4.47
C PHE A 100 2.10 -8.65 5.42
N ARG A 101 3.29 -8.15 5.08
CA ARG A 101 4.44 -8.17 5.99
C ARG A 101 4.11 -7.41 7.28
N GLY A 102 3.55 -6.21 7.16
CA GLY A 102 3.16 -5.39 8.32
C GLY A 102 2.11 -6.09 9.18
N LEU A 103 1.08 -6.67 8.55
CA LEU A 103 0.04 -7.43 9.26
C LEU A 103 0.63 -8.62 10.02
N LEU A 104 1.54 -9.37 9.42
CA LEU A 104 2.19 -10.51 10.06
C LEU A 104 3.03 -10.05 11.24
N GLN A 105 3.85 -9.00 11.09
CA GLN A 105 4.67 -8.47 12.19
C GLN A 105 3.83 -7.87 13.33
N ASP A 106 2.67 -7.29 13.02
CA ASP A 106 1.81 -6.66 14.03
C ASP A 106 0.90 -7.66 14.76
N PHE A 107 0.36 -8.65 14.06
CA PHE A 107 -0.73 -9.49 14.54
C PHE A 107 -0.45 -11.00 14.44
N GLY A 108 0.71 -11.39 13.91
CA GLY A 108 1.04 -12.77 13.59
C GLY A 108 0.16 -13.33 12.47
N PHE A 109 0.34 -14.62 12.18
CA PHE A 109 -0.40 -15.29 11.10
C PHE A 109 -1.91 -15.33 11.35
N ILE A 110 -2.32 -15.76 12.54
CA ILE A 110 -3.75 -15.89 12.90
C ILE A 110 -4.41 -14.51 12.95
N GLY A 111 -3.75 -13.52 13.58
CA GLY A 111 -4.30 -12.17 13.66
C GLY A 111 -4.37 -11.49 12.30
N SER A 112 -3.44 -11.76 11.40
CA SER A 112 -3.51 -11.28 10.01
C SER A 112 -4.74 -11.81 9.26
N ILE A 113 -5.05 -13.11 9.42
CA ILE A 113 -6.25 -13.71 8.81
C ILE A 113 -7.51 -13.02 9.37
N PHE A 114 -7.58 -12.86 10.69
CA PHE A 114 -8.70 -12.20 11.32
C PHE A 114 -8.85 -10.75 10.85
N PHE A 115 -7.74 -10.00 10.74
CA PHE A 115 -7.72 -8.65 10.21
C PHE A 115 -8.27 -8.59 8.80
N LEU A 116 -7.79 -9.45 7.89
CA LEU A 116 -8.24 -9.47 6.49
C LEU A 116 -9.73 -9.82 6.37
N LEU A 117 -10.21 -10.76 7.19
CA LEU A 117 -11.62 -11.13 7.23
C LEU A 117 -12.49 -9.95 7.70
N MET A 118 -12.09 -9.28 8.79
CA MET A 118 -12.78 -8.08 9.28
C MET A 118 -12.74 -6.94 8.27
N PHE A 119 -11.60 -6.72 7.63
CA PHE A 119 -11.43 -5.70 6.60
C PHE A 119 -12.36 -5.95 5.41
N GLY A 120 -12.43 -7.20 4.93
CA GLY A 120 -13.34 -7.61 3.86
C GLY A 120 -14.82 -7.48 4.26
N PHE A 121 -15.16 -7.87 5.48
CA PHE A 121 -16.52 -7.75 6.02
C PHE A 121 -16.98 -6.28 6.13
N ILE A 122 -16.13 -5.40 6.67
CA ILE A 122 -16.39 -3.95 6.73
C ILE A 122 -16.56 -3.39 5.31
N SER A 123 -15.68 -3.77 4.38
CA SER A 123 -15.76 -3.34 2.99
C SER A 123 -17.09 -3.74 2.33
N ALA A 124 -17.58 -4.95 2.60
CA ALA A 124 -18.87 -5.42 2.10
C ALA A 124 -20.05 -4.63 2.70
N ILE A 125 -20.02 -4.32 3.99
CA ILE A 125 -21.04 -3.48 4.65
C ILE A 125 -21.07 -2.09 4.03
N VAL A 126 -19.91 -1.43 3.92
CA VAL A 126 -19.79 -0.09 3.35
C VAL A 126 -20.32 -0.09 1.91
N PHE A 127 -19.94 -1.09 1.11
CA PHE A 127 -20.42 -1.25 -0.26
C PHE A 127 -21.95 -1.40 -0.33
N TYR A 128 -22.55 -2.22 0.55
CA TYR A 128 -23.99 -2.39 0.62
C TYR A 128 -24.72 -1.06 0.87
N PHE A 129 -24.25 -0.25 1.83
CA PHE A 129 -24.86 1.06 2.11
C PHE A 129 -24.66 2.06 0.98
N VAL A 130 -23.49 2.09 0.34
CA VAL A 130 -23.25 2.91 -0.85
C VAL A 130 -24.25 2.56 -1.96
N GLN A 131 -24.50 1.27 -2.20
CA GLN A 131 -25.53 0.84 -3.16
C GLN A 131 -26.94 1.28 -2.77
N LYS A 132 -27.24 1.40 -1.48
CA LYS A 132 -28.52 1.94 -0.96
C LYS A 132 -28.61 3.47 -0.99
N GLY A 133 -27.64 4.15 -1.61
CA GLY A 133 -27.64 5.59 -1.80
C GLY A 133 -26.93 6.39 -0.72
N TRP A 134 -26.20 5.74 0.20
CA TRP A 134 -25.41 6.44 1.23
C TRP A 134 -24.12 7.00 0.63
N VAL A 135 -24.23 8.15 -0.04
CA VAL A 135 -23.12 8.80 -0.74
C VAL A 135 -22.00 9.21 0.23
N ALA A 136 -22.35 9.47 1.50
CA ALA A 136 -21.41 9.71 2.60
C ALA A 136 -20.29 8.66 2.69
N LEU A 137 -20.58 7.42 2.32
CA LEU A 137 -19.68 6.28 2.42
C LEU A 137 -18.83 6.05 1.16
N VAL A 138 -19.05 6.79 0.08
CA VAL A 138 -18.28 6.63 -1.16
C VAL A 138 -16.78 6.87 -0.93
N PRO A 139 -16.34 7.94 -0.24
CA PRO A 139 -14.91 8.12 0.01
C PRO A 139 -14.31 7.05 0.92
N VAL A 140 -15.09 6.52 1.87
CA VAL A 140 -14.69 5.41 2.74
C VAL A 140 -14.49 4.15 1.91
N LEU A 141 -15.43 3.83 1.02
CA LEU A 141 -15.32 2.71 0.10
C LEU A 141 -14.10 2.86 -0.82
N ALA A 142 -13.81 4.07 -1.29
CA ALA A 142 -12.62 4.35 -2.11
C ALA A 142 -11.32 4.07 -1.33
N LEU A 143 -11.24 4.46 -0.05
CA LEU A 143 -10.10 4.16 0.82
C LEU A 143 -9.90 2.65 1.00
N LEU A 144 -10.97 1.91 1.26
CA LEU A 144 -10.93 0.46 1.45
C LEU A 144 -10.44 -0.26 0.17
N ASN A 145 -10.98 0.12 -0.99
CA ASN A 145 -10.52 -0.41 -2.27
C ASN A 145 -9.07 -0.01 -2.58
N GLY A 146 -8.70 1.25 -2.27
CA GLY A 146 -7.33 1.73 -2.42
C GLY A 146 -6.35 0.88 -1.61
N TRP A 147 -6.69 0.57 -0.36
CA TRP A 147 -5.84 -0.26 0.48
C TRP A 147 -5.69 -1.68 -0.09
N VAL A 148 -6.78 -2.29 -0.61
CA VAL A 148 -6.71 -3.60 -1.28
C VAL A 148 -5.80 -3.56 -2.51
N LEU A 149 -5.97 -2.56 -3.37
CA LEU A 149 -5.18 -2.39 -4.60
C LEU A 149 -3.68 -2.19 -4.31
N PHE A 150 -3.36 -1.45 -3.26
CA PHE A 150 -1.98 -1.18 -2.87
C PHE A 150 -1.37 -2.23 -1.95
N SER A 151 -2.16 -3.14 -1.38
CA SER A 151 -1.70 -4.18 -0.45
C SER A 151 -0.53 -5.03 -0.95
N PRO A 152 -0.38 -5.35 -2.26
CA PRO A 152 0.80 -6.07 -2.76
C PRO A 152 2.09 -5.25 -2.70
N PHE A 153 1.99 -3.91 -2.58
CA PHE A 153 3.13 -3.00 -2.57
C PHE A 153 3.42 -2.44 -1.19
N ILE A 154 2.43 -1.90 -0.47
CA ILE A 154 2.59 -1.37 0.89
C ILE A 154 1.21 -1.02 1.47
N SER A 155 1.09 -1.00 2.80
CA SER A 155 -0.11 -0.43 3.43
C SER A 155 -0.21 1.07 3.13
N LEU A 156 -1.36 1.54 2.63
CA LEU A 156 -1.60 2.97 2.38
C LEU A 156 -1.47 3.81 3.67
N PHE A 157 -1.74 3.20 4.82
CA PHE A 157 -1.66 3.86 6.12
C PHE A 157 -0.22 4.13 6.59
N VAL A 158 0.79 3.71 5.82
CA VAL A 158 2.19 4.03 6.13
C VAL A 158 2.50 5.51 5.86
N ASN A 159 1.77 6.20 4.98
CA ASN A 159 2.09 7.57 4.56
C ASN A 159 1.04 8.60 5.04
N ASN A 160 1.48 9.58 5.84
CA ASN A 160 0.63 10.67 6.32
C ASN A 160 0.07 11.54 5.20
N SER A 161 0.81 11.71 4.11
CA SER A 161 0.34 12.45 2.92
C SER A 161 -0.87 11.77 2.26
N ILE A 162 -0.90 10.44 2.22
CA ILE A 162 -2.03 9.68 1.69
C ILE A 162 -3.24 9.86 2.59
N ILE A 163 -3.06 9.77 3.91
CA ILE A 163 -4.13 9.96 4.89
C ILE A 163 -4.70 11.39 4.80
N GLY A 164 -3.83 12.40 4.78
CA GLY A 164 -4.23 13.80 4.59
C GLY A 164 -4.97 14.02 3.27
N GLY A 165 -4.50 13.40 2.18
CA GLY A 165 -5.17 13.43 0.89
C GLY A 165 -6.58 12.82 0.93
N TYR A 166 -6.76 11.70 1.63
CA TYR A 166 -8.07 11.09 1.82
C TYR A 166 -9.01 11.92 2.70
N ILE A 167 -8.49 12.58 3.74
CA ILE A 167 -9.27 13.52 4.57
C ILE A 167 -9.77 14.69 3.70
N LEU A 168 -8.89 15.28 2.89
CA LEU A 168 -9.27 16.33 1.96
C LEU A 168 -10.31 15.84 0.95
N PHE A 169 -10.08 14.66 0.34
CA PHE A 169 -11.04 14.06 -0.59
C PHE A 169 -12.42 13.84 0.06
N TYR A 170 -12.45 13.37 1.30
CA TYR A 170 -13.69 13.23 2.07
C TYR A 170 -14.40 14.58 2.24
N ILE A 171 -13.68 15.61 2.72
CA ILE A 171 -14.23 16.96 2.93
C ILE A 171 -14.78 17.54 1.62
N PHE A 172 -14.01 17.48 0.52
CA PHE A 172 -14.42 18.02 -0.78
C PHE A 172 -15.59 17.26 -1.40
N SER A 173 -15.73 15.97 -1.12
CA SER A 173 -16.88 15.17 -1.60
C SER A 173 -18.21 15.66 -1.02
N PHE A 174 -18.19 16.32 0.14
CA PHE A 174 -19.40 16.79 0.83
C PHE A 174 -19.50 18.31 1.01
N TYR A 175 -18.44 19.06 0.66
CA TYR A 175 -18.48 20.51 0.62
C TYR A 175 -19.69 21.07 -0.18
N PRO A 176 -20.06 20.51 -1.35
CA PRO A 176 -21.24 20.95 -2.10
C PRO A 176 -22.58 20.58 -1.45
N PHE A 177 -22.60 19.58 -0.55
CA PHE A 177 -23.80 19.00 0.04
C PHE A 177 -24.05 19.46 1.48
N ALA A 178 -23.22 20.34 2.03
CA ALA A 178 -23.36 20.85 3.40
C ALA A 178 -24.70 21.57 3.68
N SER A 179 -25.44 21.97 2.63
CA SER A 179 -26.78 22.57 2.72
C SER A 179 -27.94 21.58 2.54
N VAL A 180 -27.67 20.30 2.25
CA VAL A 180 -28.69 19.29 1.93
C VAL A 180 -28.83 18.31 3.10
N GLN A 181 -30.00 18.27 3.73
CA GLN A 181 -30.29 17.44 4.91
C GLN A 181 -30.32 15.92 4.65
N LYS A 182 -30.37 15.50 3.38
CA LYS A 182 -30.40 14.09 2.98
C LYS A 182 -29.03 13.65 2.44
N PHE A 183 -28.30 12.87 3.24
CA PHE A 183 -27.09 12.14 2.83
C PHE A 183 -27.39 10.83 2.08
N GLN A 184 -28.67 10.50 1.96
CA GLN A 184 -29.18 9.36 1.20
C GLN A 184 -29.86 9.90 -0.05
N LEU A 185 -29.39 9.49 -1.23
CA LEU A 185 -30.13 9.71 -2.47
C LEU A 185 -31.34 8.76 -2.47
N ASP A 186 -32.54 9.30 -2.69
CA ASP A 186 -33.72 8.48 -2.95
C ASP A 186 -33.53 7.84 -4.34
N ILE A 187 -32.98 6.63 -4.37
CA ILE A 187 -32.85 5.86 -5.62
C ILE A 187 -34.24 5.29 -5.93
N VAL A 188 -34.93 5.91 -6.89
CA VAL A 188 -36.22 5.45 -7.45
C VAL A 188 -36.00 4.26 -8.38
#